data_AF-A0A645BN47-F1
#
_entry.id   AF-A0A645BN47-F1
#
_cell.length_a   1.000
_cell.length_b   1.000
_cell.length_c   1.000
_cell.angle_alpha   90.00
_cell.angle_beta   90.00
_cell.angle_gamma   90.00
#
_symmetry.space_group_name_H-M   'P 1'
#
loop_
_entity.id
_entity.type
_entity.pdbx_description
1 polymer ?
#
loop_
_entity_poly.entity_id
_entity_poly.type
_entity_poly.pdbx_seq_one_letter_code
_entity_poly.pdbx_strand_id
1 'polypeptide(L)' 'MNYLIMNDYDEVFRTVLEQGTHFRAKAKGYGLGSGNSIPDYMSIDGFKAMTDAVKEIRRREK' A
#
# COMPACT_ATOMS: atom_id res chain seq x y z
N MET A 1 4.38 -12.41 4.44
CA MET A 1 3.28 -12.18 3.50
C MET A 1 1.92 -12.17 4.23
N ASN A 2 1.73 -11.25 5.19
CA ASN A 2 0.48 -10.99 5.94
C ASN A 2 0.46 -9.55 6.48
N TYR A 3 1.28 -8.66 5.91
CA TYR A 3 1.61 -7.36 6.50
C TYR A 3 0.39 -6.46 6.65
N LEU A 4 -0.49 -6.47 5.66
CA LEU A 4 -1.75 -5.71 5.67
C LEU A 4 -2.73 -6.20 6.75
N ILE A 5 -2.64 -7.47 7.16
CA ILE A 5 -3.55 -8.06 8.16
C ILE A 5 -3.01 -7.84 9.57
N MET A 6 -1.69 -7.90 9.73
CA MET A 6 -1.03 -7.91 11.04
C MET A 6 -0.70 -6.54 11.61
N ASN A 7 -0.83 -5.47 10.83
CA ASN A 7 -0.45 -4.11 11.26
C ASN A 7 -1.65 -3.17 11.20
N ASP A 8 -1.57 -2.11 11.98
CA ASP A 8 -2.57 -1.05 11.99
C ASP A 8 -2.52 -0.20 10.71
N TYR A 9 -3.53 0.67 10.58
CA TYR A 9 -3.67 1.55 9.44
C TYR A 9 -2.42 2.43 9.21
N ASP A 10 -1.88 3.05 10.26
CA ASP A 10 -0.81 4.04 10.13
C ASP A 10 0.51 3.38 9.71
N GLU A 11 0.82 2.22 10.27
CA GLU A 11 1.98 1.42 9.90
C GLU A 11 1.88 0.96 8.44
N VAL A 12 0.72 0.40 8.03
CA VAL A 12 0.51 0.01 6.63
C VAL A 12 0.61 1.21 5.68
N PHE A 13 -0.02 2.32 6.03
CA PHE A 13 -0.02 3.53 5.21
C PHE A 13 1.41 4.05 5.01
N ARG A 14 2.18 4.20 6.09
CA ARG A 14 3.58 4.67 6.04
C ARG A 14 4.43 3.76 5.18
N THR A 15 4.37 2.45 5.39
CA THR A 15 5.19 1.49 4.64
C THR A 15 4.85 1.47 3.16
N VAL A 16 3.56 1.47 2.80
CA VAL A 16 3.15 1.51 1.39
C VAL A 16 3.56 2.83 0.74
N LEU A 17 3.41 3.95 1.45
CA LEU A 17 3.81 5.27 0.96
C LEU A 17 5.32 5.34 0.71
N GLU A 18 6.14 4.91 1.66
CA GLU A 18 7.61 4.93 1.55
C GLU A 18 8.11 4.00 0.43
N GLN A 19 7.72 2.73 0.48
CA GLN A 19 8.16 1.74 -0.51
C GLN A 19 7.61 2.05 -1.89
N GLY A 20 6.33 2.42 -1.98
CA GLY A 20 5.68 2.78 -3.23
C GLY A 20 6.28 4.03 -3.87
N THR A 21 6.63 5.05 -3.08
CA THR A 21 7.35 6.23 -3.58
C THR A 21 8.73 5.85 -4.11
N HIS A 22 9.46 4.98 -3.39
CA HIS A 22 10.78 4.53 -3.82
C HIS A 22 10.72 3.74 -5.14
N PHE A 23 9.76 2.82 -5.28
CA PHE A 23 9.54 2.09 -6.53
C PHE A 23 9.11 3.01 -7.65
N ARG A 24 8.23 3.98 -7.38
CA ARG A 24 7.79 4.96 -8.37
C ARG A 24 8.95 5.76 -8.93
N ALA A 25 9.86 6.24 -8.09
CA ALA A 25 11.01 7.01 -8.53
C ALA A 25 11.90 6.23 -9.53
N LYS A 26 11.87 4.89 -9.45
CA LYS A 26 12.63 3.99 -10.32
C LYS A 26 11.88 3.53 -11.57
N ALA A 27 10.55 3.73 -11.66
CA ALA A 27 9.72 3.13 -12.70
C ALA A 27 8.68 4.12 -13.27
N LYS A 28 8.51 4.10 -14.61
CA LYS A 28 7.51 4.93 -15.31
C LYS A 28 6.05 4.49 -15.05
N GLY A 29 5.84 3.33 -14.44
CA GLY A 29 4.56 2.85 -13.92
C GLY A 29 4.75 1.66 -12.98
N TYR A 30 3.79 1.38 -12.10
CA TYR A 30 3.78 0.20 -11.23
C TYR A 30 2.35 -0.22 -10.90
N GLY A 31 2.16 -1.51 -10.61
CA GLY A 31 0.95 -2.05 -10.01
C GLY A 31 1.15 -2.27 -8.52
N LEU A 32 0.13 -2.00 -7.72
CA LEU A 32 0.13 -2.31 -6.29
C LEU A 32 -0.87 -3.41 -6.00
N GLY A 33 -0.51 -4.35 -5.12
CA GLY A 33 -1.37 -5.45 -4.75
C GLY A 33 -1.07 -5.97 -3.36
N SER A 34 -2.00 -6.73 -2.79
CA SER A 34 -1.86 -7.45 -1.52
C SER A 34 -0.75 -8.49 -1.52
N GLY A 35 -0.23 -8.81 -2.71
CA GLY A 35 0.85 -9.76 -2.95
C GLY A 35 0.44 -11.24 -2.80
N ASN A 36 -0.82 -11.51 -2.46
CA ASN A 36 -1.54 -12.79 -2.51
C ASN A 36 -3.04 -12.49 -2.73
N SER A 37 -3.86 -13.54 -2.91
CA SER A 37 -5.32 -13.41 -2.90
C SER A 37 -5.83 -12.77 -1.60
N ILE A 38 -6.96 -12.07 -1.66
CA ILE A 38 -7.61 -11.44 -0.50
C ILE A 38 -8.47 -12.49 0.20
N PRO A 39 -8.16 -12.89 1.46
CA PRO A 39 -8.97 -13.84 2.21
C PRO A 39 -10.15 -13.16 2.93
N ASP A 40 -11.12 -13.93 3.41
CA ASP A 40 -12.28 -13.42 4.15
C ASP A 40 -11.91 -12.73 5.48
N TYR A 41 -10.79 -13.13 6.10
CA TYR A 41 -10.27 -12.54 7.33
C TYR A 41 -9.35 -11.32 7.08
N MET A 42 -9.43 -10.71 5.90
CA MET A 42 -8.63 -9.54 5.56
C MET A 42 -8.94 -8.35 6.48
N SER A 43 -7.90 -7.63 6.92
CA SER A 43 -8.07 -6.35 7.60
C SER A 43 -8.60 -5.30 6.63
N ILE A 44 -9.81 -4.78 6.92
CA ILE A 44 -10.42 -3.67 6.17
C ILE A 44 -9.53 -2.43 6.27
N ASP A 45 -9.05 -2.11 7.48
CA ASP A 45 -8.21 -0.94 7.71
C ASP A 45 -6.86 -1.05 7.01
N GLY A 46 -6.23 -2.23 7.04
CA GLY A 46 -4.99 -2.46 6.31
C GLY A 46 -5.16 -2.34 4.80
N PHE A 47 -6.24 -2.87 4.24
CA PHE A 47 -6.53 -2.71 2.81
C PHE A 47 -6.80 -1.24 2.47
N LYS A 48 -7.55 -0.53 3.30
CA LYS A 48 -7.84 0.89 3.13
C LYS A 48 -6.56 1.73 3.18
N ALA A 49 -5.71 1.51 4.17
CA ALA A 49 -4.40 2.15 4.32
C ALA A 49 -3.55 1.99 3.06
N MET A 50 -3.50 0.78 2.51
CA MET A 50 -2.81 0.50 1.26
C MET A 50 -3.36 1.34 0.09
N THR A 51 -4.68 1.41 -0.07
CA THR A 51 -5.30 2.19 -1.16
C THR A 51 -5.10 3.70 -0.99
N ASP A 52 -5.18 4.21 0.24
CA ASP A 52 -5.04 5.64 0.52
C ASP A 52 -3.57 6.08 0.38
N ALA A 53 -2.62 5.25 0.77
CA ALA A 53 -1.20 5.50 0.51
C ALA A 53 -0.90 5.61 -0.99
N VAL A 54 -1.51 4.78 -1.84
CA VAL A 54 -1.36 4.89 -3.30
C VAL A 54 -1.92 6.19 -3.85
N LYS A 55 -3.10 6.62 -3.39
CA LYS A 55 -3.68 7.92 -3.78
C LYS A 55 -2.74 9.06 -3.37
N GLU A 56 -2.14 8.97 -2.20
CA GLU A 56 -1.18 9.96 -1.73
C GLU A 56 0.11 10.00 -2.56
N ILE A 57 0.66 8.84 -2.95
CA ILE A 57 1.78 8.75 -3.88
C ILE A 57 1.43 9.47 -5.20
N ARG A 58 0.27 9.17 -5.78
CA ARG A 58 -0.22 9.83 -7.01
C ARG A 58 -0.37 11.34 -6.85
N ARG A 59 -0.88 11.81 -5.71
CA ARG A 59 -1.05 13.23 -5.42
C ARG A 59 0.30 13.99 -5.35
N ARG A 60 1.37 13.30 -4.95
CA ARG A 60 2.73 13.87 -4.83
C ARG A 60 3.49 13.90 -6.16
N GLU A 61 3.10 13.07 -7.12
CA GLU A 61 3.70 13.04 -8.45
C GLU A 61 3.28 14.28 -9.24
N LYS A 62 4.27 15.09 -9.62
CA LYS A 62 4.14 16.23 -10.53
C LYS A 62 4.92 15.94 -11.80
#